data_AF-A0A2E3X4Y9-F1
#
_entry.id   AF-A0A2E3X4Y9-F1
#
_cell.length_a   1.000
_cell.length_b   1.000
_cell.length_c   1.000
_cell.angle_alpha   90.00
_cell.angle_beta   90.00
_cell.angle_gamma   90.00
#
_symmetry.space_group_name_H-M   'P 1'
#
loop_
_entity.id
_entity.type
_entity.pdbx_description
1 polymer ?
#
loop_
_entity_poly.entity_id
_entity_poly.type
_entity_poly.pdbx_seq_one_letter_code
_entity_poly.pdbx_strand_id
1 'polypeptide(L)'
;MCPQMFGTGSLNTAARHISLLCLCLLGSLALGAKPADESPVGQDGSLVRVGDTFSLPDGPAWDGSGGLVVSDVKDQSVHCYRPEEKSWKAVPIESARYSGFFVQCGTLYAADNGNGVVRRFPGMTPEQIDASETFSLGEPDKKGKPPRPN
;
A
#
# COMPACT_ATOMS: atom_id res chain seq x y z
N MET A 1 18.67 -65.65 26.47
CA MET A 1 17.34 -65.19 26.00
C MET A 1 17.12 -63.77 26.50
N CYS A 2 17.07 -62.81 25.58
CA CYS A 2 16.81 -61.39 25.84
C CYS A 2 15.32 -61.08 25.65
N PRO A 3 14.80 -60.02 26.29
CA PRO A 3 13.87 -59.13 25.62
C PRO A 3 14.40 -57.69 25.55
N GLN A 4 14.06 -57.05 24.44
CA GLN A 4 14.48 -55.72 24.00
C GLN A 4 13.65 -54.61 24.65
N MET A 5 14.27 -53.47 24.96
CA MET A 5 13.58 -52.23 25.34
C MET A 5 12.90 -51.59 24.11
N PHE A 6 11.62 -51.25 24.21
CA PHE A 6 10.92 -50.41 23.23
C PHE A 6 10.78 -48.98 23.78
N GLY A 7 11.16 -48.02 22.93
CA GLY A 7 11.32 -46.61 23.26
C GLY A 7 10.02 -45.82 23.49
N THR A 8 10.11 -44.85 24.39
CA THR A 8 9.13 -43.79 24.65
C THR A 8 9.33 -42.64 23.67
N GLY A 9 8.97 -42.85 22.41
CA GLY A 9 8.88 -41.78 21.43
C GLY A 9 7.46 -41.69 20.89
N SER A 10 6.96 -40.47 20.70
CA SER A 10 5.86 -40.17 19.78
C SER A 10 4.41 -40.29 20.31
N LEU A 11 4.05 -39.45 21.28
CA LEU A 11 2.66 -38.96 21.41
C LEU A 11 2.62 -37.42 21.25
N ASN A 12 3.56 -36.71 21.89
CA ASN A 12 3.66 -35.25 21.79
C ASN A 12 4.05 -34.74 20.39
N THR A 13 4.85 -35.51 19.65
CA THR A 13 5.29 -35.14 18.30
C THR A 13 4.14 -35.26 17.30
N ALA A 14 3.35 -36.34 17.37
CA ALA A 14 2.17 -36.53 16.53
C ALA A 14 1.11 -35.44 16.78
N ALA A 15 0.85 -35.08 18.05
CA ALA A 15 -0.09 -34.01 18.38
C ALA A 15 0.35 -32.62 17.84
N ARG A 16 1.66 -32.31 17.91
CA ARG A 16 2.22 -31.08 17.32
C ARG A 16 2.11 -31.08 15.79
N HIS A 17 2.39 -32.20 15.14
CA HIS A 17 2.25 -32.33 13.69
C HIS A 17 0.80 -32.21 13.23
N ILE A 18 -0.15 -32.80 13.96
CA ILE A 18 -1.59 -32.68 13.68
C ILE A 18 -2.05 -31.21 13.82
N SER A 19 -1.59 -30.50 14.86
CA SER A 19 -1.92 -29.09 15.08
C SER A 19 -1.33 -28.17 14.00
N LEU A 20 -0.07 -28.40 13.59
CA LEU A 20 0.56 -27.70 12.47
C LEU A 20 -0.12 -28.00 11.12
N LEU A 21 -0.52 -29.26 10.89
CA LEU A 21 -1.26 -29.64 9.68
C LEU A 21 -2.62 -28.92 9.63
N CYS A 22 -3.31 -28.83 10.77
CA CYS A 22 -4.60 -28.15 10.88
C CYS A 22 -4.48 -26.64 10.62
N LEU A 23 -3.41 -25.99 11.11
CA LEU A 23 -3.10 -24.59 10.83
C LEU A 23 -2.81 -24.35 9.34
N CYS A 24 -2.06 -25.26 8.70
CA CYS A 24 -1.77 -25.19 7.27
C CYS A 24 -3.02 -25.46 6.41
N LEU A 25 -3.86 -26.43 6.79
CA LEU A 25 -5.10 -26.77 6.08
C LEU A 25 -6.15 -25.67 6.20
N LEU A 26 -6.32 -25.07 7.39
CA LEU A 26 -7.23 -23.93 7.58
C LEU A 26 -6.71 -22.65 6.91
N GLY A 27 -5.39 -22.44 6.86
CA GLY A 27 -4.78 -21.32 6.12
C GLY A 27 -4.84 -21.46 4.59
N SER A 28 -5.00 -22.67 4.08
CA SER A 28 -5.07 -22.95 2.63
C SER A 28 -6.47 -22.77 2.03
N LEU A 29 -7.52 -22.69 2.85
CA LEU A 29 -8.91 -22.56 2.42
C LEU A 29 -9.37 -21.10 2.16
N ALA A 30 -8.43 -20.17 1.94
CA ALA A 30 -8.72 -18.81 1.51
C ALA A 30 -8.45 -18.56 0.01
N LEU A 31 -8.29 -19.62 -0.81
CA LEU A 31 -8.06 -19.47 -2.24
C LEU A 31 -9.37 -19.54 -3.02
N GLY A 32 -9.82 -18.38 -3.50
CA GLY A 32 -10.77 -18.29 -4.61
C GLY A 32 -12.13 -17.71 -4.27
N ALA A 33 -12.21 -16.67 -3.43
CA ALA A 33 -13.34 -15.76 -3.56
C ALA A 33 -13.32 -15.22 -4.99
N LYS A 34 -14.28 -15.66 -5.82
CA LYS A 34 -14.55 -15.05 -7.12
C LYS A 34 -14.63 -13.54 -6.88
N PRO A 35 -13.88 -12.69 -7.60
CA PRO A 35 -14.10 -11.25 -7.47
C PRO A 35 -15.59 -11.03 -7.70
N ALA A 36 -16.24 -10.40 -6.73
CA ALA A 36 -17.65 -10.10 -6.86
C ALA A 36 -17.83 -9.38 -8.21
N ASP A 37 -18.83 -9.79 -9.00
CA ASP A 37 -19.22 -9.11 -10.24
C ASP A 37 -19.89 -7.74 -9.93
N GLU A 38 -19.82 -7.34 -8.67
CA GLU A 38 -20.21 -6.04 -8.16
C GLU A 38 -19.19 -5.01 -8.64
N SER A 39 -19.71 -3.93 -9.20
CA SER A 39 -18.88 -2.78 -9.53
C SER A 39 -18.11 -2.34 -8.28
N PRO A 40 -16.81 -2.00 -8.38
CA PRO A 40 -16.08 -1.40 -7.25
C PRO A 40 -16.67 -0.04 -6.83
N VAL A 41 -17.59 0.49 -7.63
CA VAL A 41 -18.34 1.71 -7.35
C VAL A 41 -19.74 1.31 -6.87
N GLY A 42 -20.06 1.63 -5.61
CA GLY A 42 -21.43 1.54 -5.12
C GLY A 42 -22.34 2.45 -5.94
N GLN A 43 -23.31 1.87 -6.65
CA GLN A 43 -24.19 2.62 -7.56
C GLN A 43 -25.35 3.32 -6.85
N ASP A 44 -25.52 3.08 -5.56
CA ASP A 44 -26.59 3.57 -4.70
C ASP A 44 -26.19 4.80 -3.85
N GLY A 45 -24.90 5.15 -3.83
CA GLY A 45 -24.36 6.24 -3.00
C GLY A 45 -24.36 7.59 -3.69
N SER A 46 -24.84 8.64 -3.00
CA SER A 46 -24.61 10.02 -3.41
C SER A 46 -23.13 10.38 -3.26
N LEU A 47 -22.52 11.00 -4.27
CA LEU A 47 -21.17 11.54 -4.16
C LEU A 47 -21.12 12.61 -3.06
N VAL A 48 -20.13 12.49 -2.17
CA VAL A 48 -19.90 13.46 -1.08
C VAL A 48 -18.70 14.31 -1.42
N ARG A 49 -18.86 15.63 -1.32
CA ARG A 49 -17.74 16.55 -1.40
C ARG A 49 -16.97 16.53 -0.09
N VAL A 50 -15.71 16.11 -0.16
CA VAL A 50 -14.84 15.94 1.02
C VAL A 50 -13.76 17.02 1.13
N GLY A 51 -13.67 17.97 0.20
CA GLY A 51 -12.66 19.03 0.25
C GLY A 51 -12.98 20.27 -0.59
N ASP A 52 -12.46 21.40 -0.14
CA ASP A 52 -12.63 22.74 -0.71
C ASP A 52 -11.31 23.44 -1.06
N THR A 53 -10.19 22.97 -0.50
CA THR A 53 -8.97 23.76 -0.32
C THR A 53 -7.83 23.40 -1.26
N PHE A 54 -8.03 22.47 -2.20
CA PHE A 54 -6.98 22.06 -3.13
C PHE A 54 -6.80 23.08 -4.26
N SER A 55 -5.56 23.45 -4.53
CA SER A 55 -5.17 24.30 -5.65
C SER A 55 -5.13 23.53 -6.97
N LEU A 56 -4.61 22.30 -6.97
CA LEU A 56 -4.68 21.37 -8.10
C LEU A 56 -4.58 19.92 -7.58
N PRO A 57 -5.70 19.29 -7.19
CA PRO A 57 -5.69 17.93 -6.68
C PRO A 57 -5.41 16.93 -7.80
N ASP A 58 -4.52 15.96 -7.57
CA ASP A 58 -4.21 14.89 -8.54
C ASP A 58 -3.82 13.57 -7.85
N GLY A 59 -3.79 12.50 -8.64
CA GLY A 59 -3.23 11.21 -8.26
C GLY A 59 -3.81 10.52 -7.02
N PRO A 60 -5.13 10.54 -6.74
CA PRO A 60 -5.69 9.95 -5.53
C PRO A 60 -5.44 8.43 -5.44
N ALA A 61 -5.05 7.94 -4.25
CA ALA A 61 -4.88 6.51 -3.98
C ALA A 61 -5.31 6.13 -2.55
N TRP A 62 -5.94 4.98 -2.40
CA TRP A 62 -6.25 4.42 -1.08
C TRP A 62 -5.02 3.75 -0.47
N ASP A 63 -4.75 4.01 0.81
CA ASP A 63 -3.57 3.48 1.52
C ASP A 63 -3.73 2.05 2.06
N GLY A 64 -4.88 1.40 1.79
CA GLY A 64 -5.21 0.06 2.28
C GLY A 64 -5.71 0.01 3.73
N SER A 65 -5.56 1.08 4.50
CA SER A 65 -6.11 1.26 5.86
C SER A 65 -7.36 2.16 5.88
N GLY A 66 -7.91 2.48 4.71
CA GLY A 66 -9.09 3.34 4.56
C GLY A 66 -8.77 4.84 4.49
N GLY A 67 -7.52 5.23 4.29
CA GLY A 67 -7.11 6.62 4.05
C GLY A 67 -6.95 6.90 2.56
N LEU A 68 -7.44 8.06 2.10
CA LEU A 68 -7.30 8.51 0.72
C LEU A 68 -6.17 9.54 0.62
N VAL A 69 -5.04 9.13 0.05
CA VAL A 69 -3.89 10.00 -0.21
C VAL A 69 -4.09 10.75 -1.52
N VAL A 70 -3.92 12.07 -1.51
CA VAL A 70 -4.10 12.96 -2.67
C VAL A 70 -3.02 14.03 -2.66
N SER A 71 -2.46 14.37 -3.81
CA SER A 71 -1.50 15.47 -3.92
C SER A 71 -2.22 16.76 -4.27
N ASP A 72 -1.73 17.88 -3.76
CA ASP A 72 -1.96 19.17 -4.36
C ASP A 72 -0.73 19.52 -5.21
N VAL A 73 -0.81 19.27 -6.52
CA VAL A 73 0.31 19.42 -7.46
C VAL A 73 0.84 20.85 -7.49
N LYS A 74 -0.06 21.83 -7.33
CA LYS A 74 0.29 23.26 -7.44
C LYS A 74 0.90 23.75 -6.13
N ASP A 75 0.36 23.31 -4.99
CA ASP A 75 0.86 23.64 -3.66
C ASP A 75 2.09 22.80 -3.25
N GLN A 76 2.37 21.69 -3.96
CA GLN A 76 3.46 20.75 -3.68
C GLN A 76 3.35 20.09 -2.30
N SER A 77 2.11 19.80 -1.92
CA SER A 77 1.75 19.16 -0.65
C SER A 77 0.96 17.87 -0.91
N VAL A 78 0.91 17.00 0.11
CA VAL A 78 0.20 15.73 0.04
C VAL A 78 -0.64 15.58 1.29
N HIS A 79 -1.88 15.16 1.11
CA HIS A 79 -2.87 15.05 2.16
C HIS A 79 -3.51 13.67 2.17
N CYS A 80 -3.87 13.17 3.35
CA CYS A 80 -4.62 11.94 3.53
C CYS A 80 -5.98 12.28 4.18
N TYR A 81 -7.07 11.92 3.50
CA TYR A 81 -8.42 12.01 4.03
C TYR A 81 -8.81 10.73 4.74
N ARG A 82 -9.36 10.85 5.95
CA ARG A 82 -9.93 9.73 6.70
C ARG A 82 -11.45 9.88 6.74
N PRO A 83 -12.22 9.05 6.02
CA PRO A 83 -13.69 9.13 6.00
C PRO A 83 -14.34 9.03 7.39
N GLU A 84 -13.78 8.19 8.27
CA GLU A 84 -14.27 8.02 9.65
C GLU A 84 -14.14 9.30 10.48
N GLU A 85 -13.04 10.02 10.31
CA GLU A 85 -12.76 11.28 11.01
C GLU A 85 -13.32 12.50 10.28
N LYS A 86 -13.72 12.34 9.02
CA LYS A 86 -14.10 13.42 8.09
C LYS A 86 -13.07 14.55 8.04
N SER A 87 -11.79 14.20 8.11
CA SER A 87 -10.70 15.17 8.21
C SER A 87 -9.54 14.85 7.25
N TRP A 88 -8.81 15.90 6.88
CA TRP A 88 -7.56 15.83 6.12
C TRP A 88 -6.37 16.02 7.04
N LYS A 89 -5.34 15.21 6.85
CA LYS A 89 -4.04 15.35 7.52
C LYS A 89 -2.94 15.49 6.48
N ALA A 90 -1.93 16.31 6.74
CA ALA A 90 -0.75 16.37 5.89
C ALA A 90 0.03 15.05 5.97
N VAL A 91 0.50 14.57 4.83
CA VAL A 91 1.42 13.44 4.75
C VAL A 91 2.84 14.00 4.81
N PRO A 92 3.68 13.60 5.79
CA PRO A 92 4.96 14.24 6.05
C PRO A 92 6.07 13.77 5.09
N ILE A 93 5.80 13.84 3.79
CA ILE A 93 6.82 13.60 2.76
C ILE A 93 7.35 14.93 2.22
N GLU A 94 8.54 14.89 1.66
CA GLU A 94 9.20 16.00 1.00
C GLU A 94 8.31 16.64 -0.09
N SER A 95 8.37 17.97 -0.19
CA SER A 95 7.59 18.72 -1.18
C SER A 95 8.07 18.43 -2.60
N ALA A 96 7.14 18.04 -3.47
CA ALA A 96 7.39 17.87 -4.90
C ALA A 96 6.08 17.98 -5.69
N ARG A 97 6.19 17.91 -7.03
CA ARG A 97 5.04 17.95 -7.95
C ARG A 97 4.52 16.55 -8.23
N TYR A 98 4.00 15.88 -7.20
CA TYR A 98 3.47 14.53 -7.32
C TYR A 98 2.17 14.50 -8.12
N SER A 99 2.05 13.61 -9.10
CA SER A 99 0.87 13.50 -9.99
C SER A 99 0.12 12.17 -9.90
N GLY A 100 0.66 11.22 -9.16
CA GLY A 100 0.13 9.87 -9.11
C GLY A 100 0.68 9.14 -7.90
N PHE A 101 -0.20 8.42 -7.20
CA PHE A 101 0.16 7.55 -6.11
C PHE A 101 -0.30 6.12 -6.35
N PHE A 102 0.48 5.18 -5.82
CA PHE A 102 0.13 3.78 -5.73
C PHE A 102 0.60 3.25 -4.38
N VAL A 103 -0.27 2.57 -3.65
CA VAL A 103 0.07 2.00 -2.34
C VAL A 103 -0.02 0.48 -2.43
N GLN A 104 1.07 -0.20 -2.07
CA GLN A 104 1.11 -1.66 -2.01
C GLN A 104 1.86 -2.11 -0.77
N CYS A 105 1.25 -3.00 0.01
CA CYS A 105 1.84 -3.60 1.21
C CYS A 105 2.47 -2.57 2.17
N GLY A 106 1.76 -1.44 2.42
CA GLY A 106 2.23 -0.38 3.32
C GLY A 106 3.37 0.49 2.76
N THR A 107 3.71 0.34 1.48
CA THR A 107 4.67 1.18 0.76
C THR A 107 3.92 2.12 -0.19
N LEU A 108 4.20 3.41 -0.12
CA LEU A 108 3.72 4.40 -1.09
C LEU A 108 4.74 4.57 -2.21
N TYR A 109 4.27 4.54 -3.45
CA TYR A 109 5.00 4.93 -4.63
C TYR A 109 4.38 6.21 -5.19
N ALA A 110 5.22 7.21 -5.47
CA ALA A 110 4.80 8.53 -5.92
C ALA A 110 5.48 8.92 -7.22
N ALA A 111 4.70 9.29 -8.23
CA ALA A 111 5.21 9.86 -9.47
C ALA A 111 5.55 11.34 -9.27
N ASP A 112 6.82 11.64 -9.05
CA ASP A 112 7.34 13.01 -8.95
C ASP A 112 7.58 13.58 -10.36
N ASN A 113 6.56 14.23 -10.91
CA ASN A 113 6.63 14.80 -12.26
C ASN A 113 7.57 16.01 -12.35
N GLY A 114 7.87 16.66 -11.22
CA GLY A 114 8.79 17.78 -11.18
C GLY A 114 10.22 17.33 -11.48
N ASN A 115 10.58 16.14 -10.99
CA ASN A 115 11.92 15.59 -11.10
C ASN A 115 12.04 14.41 -12.07
N GLY A 116 10.93 13.84 -12.55
CA GLY A 116 10.97 12.75 -13.51
C GLY A 116 11.27 11.38 -12.93
N VAL A 117 10.87 11.16 -11.70
CA VAL A 117 11.24 9.96 -10.94
C VAL A 117 10.02 9.37 -10.26
N VAL A 118 10.08 8.07 -9.97
CA VAL A 118 9.17 7.45 -9.02
C VAL A 118 9.88 7.36 -7.68
N ARG A 119 9.31 7.96 -6.64
CA ARG A 119 9.83 7.86 -5.28
C ARG A 119 9.10 6.77 -4.53
N ARG A 120 9.82 6.01 -3.72
CA ARG A 120 9.28 4.97 -2.84
C ARG A 120 9.42 5.43 -1.39
N PHE A 121 8.32 5.38 -0.65
CA PHE A 121 8.23 5.68 0.77
C PHE A 121 7.78 4.41 1.53
N PRO A 122 8.72 3.65 2.10
CA PRO A 122 8.40 2.50 2.93
C PRO A 122 7.69 2.93 4.23
N GLY A 123 6.83 2.07 4.75
CA GLY A 123 6.35 2.16 6.14
C GLY A 123 5.65 3.47 6.48
N MET A 124 4.48 3.74 5.89
CA MET A 124 3.61 4.88 6.24
C MET A 124 3.16 4.88 7.72
N THR A 125 4.10 5.04 8.65
CA THR A 125 3.94 5.47 10.03
C THR A 125 4.95 6.60 10.29
N PRO A 126 4.65 7.55 11.20
CA PRO A 126 5.42 8.79 11.36
C PRO A 126 6.92 8.63 11.69
N GLU A 127 7.33 7.44 12.14
CA GLU A 127 8.68 7.17 12.64
C GLU A 127 9.66 6.60 11.60
N GLN A 128 9.23 6.28 10.38
CA GLN A 128 10.05 5.56 9.37
C GLN A 128 10.26 6.33 8.07
N ILE A 129 10.74 7.58 8.15
CA ILE A 129 11.22 8.31 6.97
C ILE A 129 12.75 8.40 7.04
N ASP A 130 13.42 7.33 6.62
CA ASP A 130 14.78 7.44 6.12
C ASP A 130 14.67 7.49 4.58
N ALA A 131 15.15 8.60 4.01
CA ALA A 131 15.14 9.02 2.60
C ALA A 131 14.45 8.10 1.56
N SER A 132 13.52 8.67 0.79
CA SER A 132 12.86 7.97 -0.31
C SER A 132 13.87 7.30 -1.24
N GLU A 133 13.68 6.01 -1.54
CA GLU A 133 14.42 5.40 -2.65
C GLU A 133 13.87 5.99 -3.95
N THR A 134 14.75 6.58 -4.75
CA THR A 134 14.40 7.23 -6.01
C THR A 134 14.67 6.29 -7.17
N PHE A 135 13.64 5.97 -7.94
CA PHE A 135 13.74 5.22 -9.19
C PHE A 135 13.72 6.23 -10.34
N SER A 136 14.86 6.35 -11.03
CA SER A 136 14.98 7.24 -12.18
C SER A 136 14.24 6.67 -13.39
N LEU A 137 13.46 7.50 -14.10
CA LEU A 137 12.77 7.07 -15.33
C LEU A 137 13.69 7.10 -16.58
N GLY A 138 14.96 7.49 -16.40
CA GLY A 138 15.96 7.65 -17.46
C GLY A 138 16.44 9.10 -17.60
N GLU A 139 17.31 9.36 -18.58
CA GLU A 139 17.85 10.70 -18.82
C GLU A 139 16.79 11.67 -19.38
N PRO A 140 16.80 12.96 -18.98
CA PRO A 140 15.94 13.99 -19.55
C PRO A 140 16.15 14.16 -21.07
N ASP A 141 15.12 14.63 -21.76
CA ASP A 141 15.22 15.02 -23.17
C ASP A 141 16.11 16.26 -23.36
N LYS A 142 16.39 16.63 -24.62
CA LYS A 142 17.19 17.82 -24.95
C LYS A 142 16.61 19.14 -24.44
N LYS A 143 15.36 19.14 -23.94
CA LYS A 143 14.67 20.29 -23.36
C LYS A 143 14.63 20.22 -21.82
N GLY A 144 15.34 19.28 -21.22
CA GLY A 144 15.38 19.05 -19.77
C GLY A 144 14.10 18.43 -19.22
N LYS A 145 13.20 17.92 -20.06
CA LYS A 145 11.99 17.26 -19.60
C LYS A 145 12.29 15.80 -19.27
N PRO A 146 11.76 15.28 -18.16
CA PRO A 146 11.98 13.90 -17.82
C PRO A 146 11.35 12.94 -18.83
N PRO A 147 11.91 11.74 -19.01
CA PRO A 147 11.38 10.73 -19.90
C PRO A 147 9.98 10.30 -19.46
N ARG A 148 9.07 10.19 -20.43
CA ARG A 148 7.69 9.74 -20.22
C ARG A 148 7.62 8.24 -20.49
N PRO A 149 7.07 7.42 -19.59
CA PRO A 149 6.69 6.06 -19.92
C PRO A 149 5.69 6.07 -21.08
N ASN A 150 5.90 5.21 -22.08
CA ASN A 150 4.95 4.99 -23.17
C ASN A 150 3.75 4.17 -22.69
#